data_AF-A0A537UDC7-F1
#
_entry.id   AF-A0A537UDC7-F1
#
_cell.length_a   1.000
_cell.length_b   1.000
_cell.length_c   1.000
_cell.angle_alpha   90.00
_cell.angle_beta   90.00
_cell.angle_gamma   90.00
#
_symmetry.space_group_name_H-M   'P 1'
#
loop_
_entity.id
_entity.type
_entity.pdbx_description
1 polymer ?
#
loop_
_entity_poly.entity_id
_entity_poly.type
_entity_poly.pdbx_seq_one_letter_code
_entity_poly.pdbx_strand_id
1 'polypeptide(L)'
;MKRRKFITLLGAAAAARPLAAWAQEPGRIYRLGSVHTSPRDAPNHVAFFAELRRLGFIEGQNLAVDEHGYGLRGDQMEGHAAELAKLDVDVILAGGDAAVRAAQRATGKIPILALTDDMVGQGFVRSLAKPSGNTTGVTLLASELDGKRQEILL
;
A
#
# COMPACT_ATOMS: atom_id res chain seq x y z
N MET A 1 -16.89 -15.61 43.30
CA MET A 1 -16.41 -14.23 43.02
C MET A 1 -14.93 -14.16 42.56
N LYS A 2 -14.51 -14.79 41.45
CA LYS A 2 -13.12 -14.62 40.92
C LYS A 2 -12.95 -14.64 39.38
N ARG A 3 -14.04 -14.52 38.61
CA ARG A 3 -13.97 -14.46 37.12
C ARG A 3 -14.28 -13.09 36.53
N ARG A 4 -15.22 -12.34 37.14
CA ARG A 4 -15.67 -11.04 36.61
C ARG A 4 -14.69 -9.89 36.83
N LYS A 5 -13.83 -9.95 37.86
CA LYS A 5 -12.77 -8.94 38.10
C LYS A 5 -11.54 -9.11 37.18
N PHE A 6 -11.30 -10.32 36.66
CA PHE A 6 -10.14 -10.59 35.81
C PHE A 6 -10.32 -10.04 34.39
N ILE A 7 -11.54 -10.12 33.85
CA ILE A 7 -11.89 -9.58 32.52
C ILE A 7 -11.88 -8.04 32.53
N THR A 8 -12.31 -7.42 33.62
CA THR A 8 -12.27 -5.94 33.75
C THR A 8 -10.84 -5.41 33.86
N LEU A 9 -9.92 -6.14 34.50
CA LEU A 9 -8.52 -5.72 34.64
C LEU A 9 -7.73 -5.81 33.32
N LEU A 10 -8.00 -6.85 32.50
CA LEU A 10 -7.40 -7.01 31.17
C LEU A 10 -7.97 -6.02 30.14
N GLY A 11 -9.26 -5.68 30.25
CA GLY A 11 -9.88 -4.65 29.40
C GLY A 11 -9.34 -3.24 29.66
N ALA A 12 -9.01 -2.91 30.91
CA ALA A 12 -8.48 -1.59 31.27
C ALA A 12 -7.01 -1.38 30.87
N ALA A 13 -6.19 -2.43 30.85
CA ALA A 13 -4.78 -2.34 30.46
C ALA A 13 -4.54 -2.38 28.94
N ALA A 14 -5.49 -2.93 28.16
CA ALA A 14 -5.41 -3.00 26.70
C ALA A 14 -5.99 -1.77 25.98
N ALA A 15 -6.77 -0.92 26.67
CA ALA A 15 -7.50 0.19 26.05
C ALA A 15 -6.66 1.47 25.80
N ALA A 16 -5.38 1.49 26.14
CA ALA A 16 -4.56 2.71 26.07
C ALA A 16 -3.21 2.54 25.34
N ARG A 17 -3.03 1.49 24.54
CA ARG A 17 -1.88 1.41 23.62
C ARG A 17 -2.40 1.64 22.20
N PRO A 18 -2.08 2.78 21.56
CA PRO A 18 -2.43 2.94 20.16
C PRO A 18 -1.69 1.84 19.39
N LEU A 19 -2.42 1.05 18.62
CA LEU A 19 -1.85 0.04 17.71
C LEU A 19 -0.74 0.63 16.80
N ALA A 20 -0.79 1.94 16.55
CA ALA A 20 0.22 2.70 15.83
C ALA A 20 1.63 2.60 16.46
N ALA A 21 1.74 2.51 17.79
CA ALA A 21 3.02 2.47 18.48
C ALA A 21 3.74 1.12 18.39
N TRP A 22 3.09 0.06 17.88
CA TRP A 22 3.72 -1.27 17.77
C TRP A 22 4.40 -1.48 16.41
N ALA A 23 4.18 -0.59 15.45
CA ALA A 23 4.75 -0.72 14.11
C ALA A 23 6.07 0.06 13.92
N GLN A 24 6.42 0.97 14.84
CA GLN A 24 7.54 1.90 14.65
C GLN A 24 8.74 1.54 15.53
N GLU A 25 9.83 1.15 14.88
CA GLU A 25 11.13 0.96 15.53
C GLU A 25 11.79 2.32 15.78
N PRO A 26 12.13 2.67 17.04
CA PRO A 26 12.75 3.96 17.34
C PRO A 26 14.03 4.18 16.52
N GLY A 27 14.09 5.31 15.80
CA GLY A 27 15.26 5.69 14.99
C GLY A 27 15.31 5.08 13.59
N ARG A 28 14.35 4.24 13.19
CA ARG A 28 14.25 3.73 11.83
C ARG A 28 13.63 4.77 10.89
N ILE A 29 14.22 4.89 9.69
CA ILE A 29 13.63 5.63 8.56
C ILE A 29 13.05 4.60 7.59
N TYR A 30 11.73 4.56 7.49
CA TYR A 30 11.01 3.72 6.52
C TYR A 30 11.14 4.31 5.12
N ARG A 31 11.38 3.48 4.10
CA ARG A 31 11.58 3.88 2.71
C ARG A 31 10.39 3.42 1.87
N LEU A 32 9.61 4.37 1.36
CA LEU A 32 8.48 4.11 0.47
C LEU A 32 8.88 4.42 -0.97
N GLY A 33 8.97 3.39 -1.80
CA GLY A 33 9.08 3.53 -3.25
C GLY A 33 7.72 3.73 -3.91
N SER A 34 7.67 4.42 -5.05
CA SER A 34 6.45 4.62 -5.83
C SER A 34 6.66 4.28 -7.30
N VAL A 35 5.64 3.72 -7.96
CA VAL A 35 5.56 3.56 -9.41
C VAL A 35 4.15 3.93 -9.86
N HIS A 36 3.97 5.17 -10.32
CA HIS A 36 2.67 5.74 -10.67
C HIS A 36 2.75 6.63 -11.92
N THR A 37 1.71 6.59 -12.76
CA THR A 37 1.52 7.56 -13.85
C THR A 37 0.92 8.87 -13.37
N SER A 38 0.15 8.85 -12.28
CA SER A 38 -0.45 10.05 -11.70
C SER A 38 0.59 10.88 -10.94
N PRO A 39 0.44 12.20 -10.92
CA PRO A 39 1.35 13.07 -10.18
C PRO A 39 1.17 12.88 -8.67
N ARG A 40 2.19 13.29 -7.90
CA ARG A 40 2.23 13.10 -6.44
C ARG A 40 1.13 13.88 -5.69
N ASP A 41 0.67 14.98 -6.26
CA ASP A 41 -0.39 15.84 -5.71
C ASP A 41 -1.82 15.40 -6.13
N ALA A 42 -1.95 14.28 -6.85
CA ALA A 42 -3.25 13.70 -7.15
C ALA A 42 -4.05 13.43 -5.86
N PRO A 43 -5.39 13.64 -5.83
CA PRO A 43 -6.19 13.59 -4.61
C PRO A 43 -6.05 12.29 -3.79
N ASN A 44 -5.90 11.14 -4.47
CA ASN A 44 -5.70 9.85 -3.83
C ASN A 44 -4.36 9.76 -3.08
N HIS A 45 -3.28 10.34 -3.63
CA HIS A 45 -1.98 10.38 -2.97
C HIS A 45 -1.97 11.35 -1.79
N VAL A 46 -2.61 12.52 -1.93
CA VAL A 46 -2.78 13.48 -0.84
C VAL A 46 -3.50 12.82 0.35
N ALA A 47 -4.60 12.12 0.09
CA ALA A 47 -5.33 11.38 1.12
C ALA A 47 -4.49 10.26 1.74
N PHE A 48 -3.73 9.52 0.93
CA PHE A 48 -2.84 8.46 1.38
C PHE A 48 -1.75 8.98 2.34
N PHE A 49 -1.05 10.06 1.97
CA PHE A 49 -0.02 10.67 2.82
C PHE A 49 -0.60 11.33 4.08
N ALA A 50 -1.79 11.91 4.00
CA ALA A 50 -2.49 12.42 5.18
C ALA A 50 -2.79 11.30 6.19
N GLU A 51 -3.21 10.12 5.70
CA GLU A 51 -3.47 8.95 6.55
C GLU A 51 -2.17 8.35 7.12
N LEU A 52 -1.11 8.24 6.31
CA LEU A 52 0.20 7.83 6.81
C LEU A 52 0.68 8.73 7.96
N ARG A 53 0.54 10.05 7.80
CA ARG A 53 0.86 11.03 8.85
C ARG A 53 0.01 10.81 10.10
N ARG A 54 -1.31 10.57 9.95
CA ARG A 54 -2.22 10.27 11.07
C ARG A 54 -1.82 9.00 11.83
N LEU A 55 -1.26 8.02 11.12
CA LEU A 55 -0.73 6.77 11.69
C LEU A 55 0.69 6.92 12.25
N GLY A 56 1.30 8.11 12.15
CA GLY A 56 2.62 8.41 12.70
C GLY A 56 3.78 8.25 11.71
N PHE A 57 3.53 7.92 10.44
CA PHE A 57 4.54 7.91 9.39
C PHE A 57 4.66 9.31 8.79
N ILE A 58 5.66 10.05 9.24
CA ILE A 58 5.86 11.46 8.92
C ILE A 58 7.08 11.57 8.01
N GLU A 59 6.83 12.03 6.78
CA GLU A 59 7.87 12.30 5.80
C GLU A 59 8.90 13.30 6.34
N GLY A 60 10.18 13.00 6.12
CA GLY A 60 11.30 13.78 6.64
C GLY A 60 11.62 13.57 8.12
N GLN A 61 10.86 12.74 8.84
CA GLN A 61 11.14 12.36 10.23
C GLN A 61 11.47 10.87 10.35
N ASN A 62 10.51 10.01 10.03
CA ASN A 62 10.65 8.56 10.07
C ASN A 62 10.21 7.88 8.76
N LEU A 63 9.83 8.65 7.74
CA LEU A 63 9.48 8.17 6.42
C LEU A 63 10.29 8.94 5.36
N ALA A 64 10.94 8.21 4.46
CA ALA A 64 11.54 8.71 3.25
C ALA A 64 10.69 8.21 2.06
N VAL A 65 10.23 9.14 1.22
CA VAL A 65 9.39 8.83 0.07
C VAL A 65 10.19 9.09 -1.20
N ASP A 66 10.10 8.17 -2.15
CA ASP A 66 10.61 8.39 -3.49
C ASP A 66 9.68 9.32 -4.28
N GLU A 67 10.12 10.57 -4.50
CA GLU A 67 9.36 11.56 -5.27
C GLU A 67 9.39 11.31 -6.78
N HIS A 68 10.40 10.60 -7.30
CA HIS A 68 10.56 10.37 -8.74
C HIS A 68 9.65 9.25 -9.26
N GLY A 69 9.04 8.50 -8.36
CA GLY A 69 8.09 7.43 -8.64
C GLY A 69 6.68 7.85 -9.03
N TYR A 70 6.46 9.14 -9.31
CA TYR A 70 5.16 9.71 -9.68
C TYR A 70 5.25 10.42 -11.03
N GLY A 71 4.14 10.43 -11.79
CA GLY A 71 4.13 11.04 -13.13
C GLY A 71 4.93 10.25 -14.18
N LEU A 72 5.23 8.97 -13.93
CA LEU A 72 6.02 8.13 -14.83
C LEU A 72 5.26 7.83 -16.12
N ARG A 73 6.00 7.77 -17.23
CA ARG A 73 5.52 7.13 -18.45
C ARG A 73 5.69 5.62 -18.37
N GLY A 74 4.89 4.88 -19.15
CA GLY A 74 4.92 3.42 -19.14
C GLY A 74 6.30 2.82 -19.46
N ASP A 75 7.08 3.45 -20.35
CA ASP A 75 8.44 3.04 -20.73
C ASP A 75 9.47 3.22 -19.60
N GLN A 76 9.15 3.98 -18.56
CA GLN A 76 10.07 4.28 -17.45
C GLN A 76 9.86 3.35 -16.25
N MET A 77 8.70 2.67 -16.16
CA MET A 77 8.29 1.91 -14.97
C MET A 77 9.21 0.74 -14.66
N GLU A 78 9.61 -0.04 -15.66
CA GLU A 78 10.49 -1.21 -15.44
C GLU A 78 11.87 -0.79 -14.91
N GLY A 79 12.45 0.25 -15.50
CA GLY A 79 13.72 0.81 -15.05
C GLY A 79 13.63 1.38 -13.63
N HIS A 80 12.59 2.17 -13.35
CA HIS A 80 12.40 2.76 -12.03
C HIS A 80 12.15 1.71 -10.95
N ALA A 81 11.33 0.69 -11.23
CA ALA A 81 11.09 -0.42 -10.31
C ALA A 81 12.38 -1.20 -9.99
N ALA A 82 13.26 -1.39 -10.98
CA ALA A 82 14.56 -2.03 -10.78
C ALA A 82 15.48 -1.19 -9.88
N GLU A 83 15.47 0.13 -10.00
CA GLU A 83 16.22 1.02 -9.08
C GLU A 83 15.67 0.96 -7.66
N LEU A 84 14.35 0.96 -7.48
CA LEU A 84 13.72 0.78 -6.16
C LEU A 84 14.12 -0.55 -5.51
N ALA A 85 14.22 -1.63 -6.29
CA ALA A 85 14.69 -2.93 -5.80
C ALA A 85 16.16 -2.91 -5.37
N LYS A 86 17.03 -2.19 -6.09
CA LYS A 86 18.44 -2.01 -5.71
C LYS A 86 18.60 -1.13 -4.46
N LEU A 87 17.73 -0.14 -4.30
CA LEU A 87 17.71 0.76 -3.14
C LEU A 87 17.14 0.11 -1.87
N ASP A 88 16.67 -1.14 -1.97
CA ASP A 88 16.10 -1.94 -0.89
C ASP A 88 15.06 -1.15 -0.08
N VAL A 89 14.10 -0.57 -0.80
CA VAL A 89 12.98 0.13 -0.16
C VAL A 89 12.12 -0.84 0.64
N ASP A 90 11.46 -0.34 1.70
CA ASP A 90 10.69 -1.19 2.60
C ASP A 90 9.36 -1.63 1.97
N VAL A 91 8.75 -0.79 1.12
CA VAL A 91 7.50 -1.07 0.39
C VAL A 91 7.51 -0.33 -0.95
N ILE A 92 6.93 -0.93 -1.98
CA ILE A 92 6.65 -0.28 -3.28
C ILE A 92 5.14 -0.07 -3.42
N LEU A 93 4.72 1.20 -3.56
CA LEU A 93 3.37 1.56 -3.97
C LEU A 93 3.29 1.53 -5.50
N ALA A 94 2.40 0.72 -6.07
CA ALA A 94 2.30 0.53 -7.52
C ALA A 94 0.86 0.74 -8.02
N GLY A 95 0.66 1.75 -8.86
CA GLY A 95 -0.65 2.11 -9.42
C GLY A 95 -0.85 1.66 -10.86
N GLY A 96 -1.83 0.79 -11.08
CA GLY A 96 -2.21 0.23 -12.37
C GLY A 96 -1.38 -1.00 -12.78
N ASP A 97 -1.89 -1.74 -13.76
CA ASP A 97 -1.33 -3.03 -14.16
C ASP A 97 0.14 -2.99 -14.59
N ALA A 98 0.53 -1.96 -15.35
CA ALA A 98 1.91 -1.83 -15.81
C ALA A 98 2.90 -1.62 -14.65
N ALA A 99 2.52 -0.79 -13.67
CA ALA A 99 3.35 -0.53 -12.49
C ALA A 99 3.48 -1.77 -11.61
N VAL A 100 2.37 -2.48 -11.36
CA VAL A 100 2.37 -3.70 -10.55
C VAL A 100 3.24 -4.77 -11.21
N ARG A 101 3.12 -4.94 -12.53
CA ARG A 101 3.92 -5.91 -13.29
C ARG A 101 5.41 -5.56 -13.26
N ALA A 102 5.76 -4.28 -13.41
CA ALA A 102 7.13 -3.81 -13.30
C ALA A 102 7.72 -4.10 -11.90
N ALA A 103 6.97 -3.81 -10.83
CA ALA A 103 7.39 -4.08 -9.46
C ALA A 103 7.59 -5.58 -9.19
N GLN A 104 6.66 -6.44 -9.63
CA GLN A 104 6.78 -7.90 -9.45
C GLN A 104 7.97 -8.50 -10.20
N ARG A 105 8.32 -7.94 -11.38
CA ARG A 105 9.53 -8.34 -12.12
C ARG A 105 10.80 -7.90 -11.40
N ALA A 106 10.79 -6.72 -10.79
CA ALA A 106 11.95 -6.17 -10.10
C ALA A 106 12.25 -6.89 -8.78
N THR A 107 11.23 -7.39 -8.07
CA THR A 107 11.43 -8.01 -6.76
C THR A 107 10.33 -8.99 -6.35
N GLY A 108 10.75 -10.14 -5.81
CA GLY A 108 9.89 -11.11 -5.14
C GLY A 108 9.94 -11.03 -3.60
N LYS A 109 10.64 -10.03 -3.04
CA LYS A 109 10.87 -9.92 -1.58
C LYS A 109 10.30 -8.64 -0.98
N ILE A 110 10.46 -7.50 -1.65
CA ILE A 110 9.96 -6.22 -1.15
C ILE A 110 8.44 -6.23 -1.27
N PRO A 111 7.68 -5.95 -0.20
CA PRO A 111 6.22 -5.86 -0.28
C PRO A 111 5.76 -4.84 -1.34
N ILE A 112 4.79 -5.26 -2.16
CA ILE A 112 4.17 -4.44 -3.19
C ILE A 112 2.73 -4.15 -2.77
N LEU A 113 2.43 -2.86 -2.59
CA LEU A 113 1.09 -2.34 -2.38
C LEU A 113 0.50 -1.91 -3.73
N ALA A 114 -0.27 -2.80 -4.34
CA ALA A 114 -0.89 -2.63 -5.64
C ALA A 114 -2.23 -1.89 -5.53
N LEU A 115 -2.47 -0.96 -6.46
CA LEU A 115 -3.78 -0.35 -6.71
C LEU A 115 -4.13 -0.59 -8.17
N THR A 116 -5.02 -1.53 -8.46
CA THR A 116 -5.43 -1.84 -9.83
C THR A 116 -6.88 -2.35 -9.86
N ASP A 117 -7.45 -2.56 -11.04
CA ASP A 117 -8.86 -2.91 -11.20
C ASP A 117 -9.15 -4.38 -10.81
N ASP A 118 -8.42 -5.32 -11.41
CA ASP A 118 -8.61 -6.77 -11.17
C ASP A 118 -7.28 -7.49 -10.94
N MET A 119 -6.83 -7.54 -9.69
CA MET A 119 -5.56 -8.19 -9.33
C MET A 119 -5.54 -9.70 -9.63
N VAL A 120 -6.70 -10.37 -9.60
CA VAL A 120 -6.80 -11.82 -9.83
C VAL A 120 -6.84 -12.10 -11.32
N GLY A 121 -7.67 -11.39 -12.08
CA GLY A 121 -7.77 -11.50 -13.53
C GLY A 121 -6.46 -11.17 -14.24
N GLN A 122 -5.68 -10.22 -13.71
CA GLN A 122 -4.35 -9.88 -14.21
C GLN A 122 -3.25 -10.86 -13.79
N GLY A 123 -3.55 -11.81 -12.90
CA GLY A 123 -2.61 -12.80 -12.39
C GLY A 123 -1.58 -12.26 -11.40
N PHE A 124 -1.77 -11.06 -10.86
CA PHE A 124 -0.84 -10.49 -9.87
C PHE A 124 -0.91 -11.19 -8.52
N VAL A 125 -2.09 -11.71 -8.17
CA VAL A 125 -2.29 -12.53 -6.97
C VAL A 125 -3.18 -13.72 -7.29
N ARG A 126 -2.98 -14.84 -6.59
CA ARG A 126 -3.82 -16.03 -6.76
C ARG A 126 -5.25 -15.85 -6.23
N SER A 127 -5.42 -15.06 -5.17
CA SER A 127 -6.72 -14.76 -4.57
C SER A 127 -6.65 -13.48 -3.74
N LEU A 128 -7.78 -12.77 -3.60
CA LEU A 128 -7.86 -11.58 -2.75
C LEU A 128 -7.83 -11.91 -1.26
N ALA A 129 -8.45 -13.03 -0.85
CA ALA A 129 -8.51 -13.42 0.56
C ALA A 129 -7.15 -13.88 1.11
N LYS A 130 -6.30 -14.43 0.24
CA LYS A 130 -4.93 -14.84 0.55
C LYS A 130 -4.05 -14.51 -0.66
N PRO A 131 -3.54 -13.27 -0.75
CA PRO A 131 -2.58 -12.89 -1.76
C PRO A 131 -1.35 -13.78 -1.60
N SER A 132 -0.95 -14.47 -2.66
CA SER A 132 0.28 -15.28 -2.68
C SER A 132 1.48 -14.39 -3.02
N GLY A 133 2.64 -14.63 -2.41
CA GLY A 133 3.87 -13.86 -2.69
C GLY A 133 3.97 -12.56 -1.88
N ASN A 134 4.63 -11.56 -2.45
CA ASN A 134 4.91 -10.25 -1.82
C ASN A 134 3.94 -9.14 -2.25
N THR A 135 2.86 -9.44 -2.97
CA THR A 135 1.91 -8.44 -3.50
C THR A 135 0.57 -8.48 -2.76
N THR A 136 0.07 -7.33 -2.35
CA THR A 136 -1.26 -7.12 -1.76
C THR A 136 -1.78 -5.74 -2.18
N GLY A 137 -3.01 -5.36 -1.79
CA GLY A 137 -3.47 -3.99 -1.94
C GLY A 137 -4.96 -3.86 -2.21
N VAL A 138 -5.31 -2.92 -3.07
CA VAL A 138 -6.69 -2.55 -3.37
C VAL A 138 -7.02 -2.94 -4.80
N THR A 139 -8.05 -3.76 -4.95
CA THR A 139 -8.69 -4.01 -6.24
C THR A 139 -9.89 -3.05 -6.37
N LEU A 140 -9.91 -2.24 -7.41
CA LEU A 140 -11.04 -1.37 -7.76
C LEU A 140 -11.94 -2.23 -8.64
N LEU A 141 -13.00 -2.85 -8.10
CA LEU A 141 -13.93 -3.77 -8.79
C LEU A 141 -14.72 -3.07 -9.94
N ALA A 142 -14.03 -2.38 -10.85
CA ALA A 142 -14.58 -1.52 -11.88
C ALA A 142 -15.37 -2.37 -12.87
N SER A 143 -14.77 -3.44 -13.39
CA SER A 143 -15.39 -4.33 -14.37
C SER A 143 -16.70 -4.97 -13.89
N GLU A 144 -16.77 -5.37 -12.62
CA GLU A 144 -18.01 -5.95 -12.04
C GLU A 144 -19.08 -4.89 -11.76
N LEU A 145 -18.66 -3.65 -11.50
CA LEU A 145 -19.55 -2.52 -11.24
C LEU A 145 -19.99 -1.78 -12.50
N ASP A 146 -19.28 -1.91 -13.61
CA ASP A 146 -19.56 -1.11 -14.82
C ASP A 146 -20.95 -1.42 -15.41
N GLY A 147 -21.38 -2.68 -15.38
CA GLY A 147 -22.75 -3.04 -15.74
C GLY A 147 -23.80 -2.34 -14.86
N LYS A 148 -23.54 -2.25 -13.55
CA LYS A 148 -24.43 -1.55 -12.59
C LYS A 148 -24.39 -0.04 -12.73
N ARG A 149 -23.24 0.54 -13.07
CA ARG A 149 -23.11 1.98 -13.34
C ARG A 149 -23.87 2.36 -14.60
N GLN A 150 -23.84 1.51 -15.62
CA GLN A 150 -24.58 1.74 -16.85
C GLN A 150 -26.11 1.62 -16.65
N GLU A 151 -26.57 0.71 -15.77
CA GLU A 151 -27.98 0.64 -15.35
C GLU A 151 -28.48 1.92 -14.67
N ILE A 152 -27.63 2.70 -13.99
CA ILE A 152 -28.04 3.97 -13.35
C ILE A 152 -28.23 5.10 -14.39
N LEU A 153 -27.58 4.99 -15.54
CA LEU A 153 -27.62 5.98 -16.62
C LEU A 153 -28.74 5.71 -17.65
N LEU A 154 -29.39 4.55 -17.57
CA LEU A 154 -30.51 4.13 -18.41
C LEU A 154 -31.83 4.26 -17.67
#